data_AF-A0A1G2F662-F1
#
_entry.id   AF-A0A1G2F662-F1
#
_cell.length_a   1.000
_cell.length_b   1.000
_cell.length_c   1.000
_cell.angle_alpha   90.00
_cell.angle_beta   90.00
_cell.angle_gamma   90.00
#
_symmetry.space_group_name_H-M   'P 1'
#
loop_
_entity.id
_entity.type
_entity.pdbx_description
1 polymer ?
#
loop_
_entity_poly.entity_id
_entity_poly.type
_entity_poly.pdbx_seq_one_letter_code
_entity_poly.pdbx_strand_id
1 'polypeptide(L)'
;MFKSQNRFVAALMWVILLGACFLFFSSCDKELPAPEKVENIVRIFMHEPGRYSFMIQLSDSDVVTMRTFRLFNCETRFILDVPQDEKMWAYIQEKGKGPEYRTFVDLHIHSVRDMEGAGWDHGKFGRGQTHIIQ
;
A
#
# COMPACT_ATOMS: atom_id res chain seq x y z
N MET A 1 -51.99 -4.72 39.13
CA MET A 1 -50.95 -3.71 38.89
C MET A 1 -49.63 -4.27 38.29
N PHE A 2 -49.42 -5.60 38.22
CA PHE A 2 -48.17 -6.20 37.69
C PHE A 2 -48.12 -6.46 36.16
N LYS A 3 -49.25 -6.37 35.43
CA LYS A 3 -49.30 -6.71 34.00
C LYS A 3 -48.70 -5.64 33.06
N SER A 4 -48.59 -4.38 33.48
CA SER A 4 -48.04 -3.31 32.63
C SER A 4 -46.51 -3.26 32.67
N GLN A 5 -45.87 -3.56 33.80
CA GLN A 5 -44.41 -3.56 33.93
C GLN A 5 -43.73 -4.58 33.01
N ASN A 6 -44.29 -5.79 32.88
CA ASN A 6 -43.73 -6.82 31.99
C ASN A 6 -43.79 -6.44 30.49
N ARG A 7 -44.76 -5.58 30.10
CA ARG A 7 -44.88 -5.13 28.70
C ARG A 7 -43.84 -4.04 28.36
N PHE A 8 -43.51 -3.19 29.33
CA PHE A 8 -42.47 -2.17 29.16
C PHE A 8 -41.06 -2.77 29.07
N VAL A 9 -40.75 -3.76 29.92
CA VAL A 9 -39.44 -4.43 29.89
C VAL A 9 -39.24 -5.22 28.59
N ALA A 10 -40.29 -5.89 28.11
CA ALA A 10 -40.24 -6.59 26.83
C ALA A 10 -40.04 -5.62 25.65
N ALA A 11 -40.76 -4.49 25.63
CA ALA A 11 -40.61 -3.48 24.57
C ALA A 11 -39.20 -2.87 24.57
N LEU A 12 -38.62 -2.58 25.74
CA LEU A 12 -37.28 -2.04 25.86
C LEU A 12 -36.22 -3.04 25.38
N MET A 13 -36.37 -4.33 25.70
CA MET A 13 -35.48 -5.38 25.18
C MET A 13 -35.53 -5.48 23.65
N TRP A 14 -36.71 -5.41 23.04
CA TRP A 14 -36.83 -5.44 21.57
C TRP A 14 -36.16 -4.24 20.90
N VAL A 15 -36.26 -3.05 21.49
CA VAL A 15 -35.59 -1.84 20.98
C VAL A 15 -34.07 -1.96 21.09
N ILE A 16 -33.55 -2.51 22.19
CA ILE A 16 -32.10 -2.74 22.36
C ILE A 16 -31.61 -3.82 21.37
N LEU A 17 -32.37 -4.90 21.18
CA LEU A 17 -32.01 -5.97 20.23
C LEU A 17 -32.00 -5.47 18.78
N LEU A 18 -33.02 -4.68 18.41
CA LEU A 18 -33.10 -4.05 17.07
C LEU A 18 -32.00 -3.00 16.87
N GLY A 19 -31.70 -2.19 17.89
CA GLY A 19 -30.61 -1.21 17.85
C GLY A 19 -29.23 -1.85 17.75
N ALA A 20 -29.00 -2.97 18.45
CA ALA A 20 -27.76 -3.74 18.34
C ALA A 20 -27.59 -4.36 16.95
N CYS A 21 -28.66 -4.87 16.34
CA CYS A 21 -28.61 -5.41 14.96
C CYS A 21 -28.22 -4.34 13.92
N PHE A 22 -28.60 -3.08 14.10
CA PHE A 22 -28.24 -2.00 13.17
C PHE A 22 -26.75 -1.63 13.21
N LEU A 23 -26.03 -1.92 14.30
CA LEU A 23 -24.61 -1.60 14.42
C LEU A 23 -23.69 -2.62 13.74
N PHE A 24 -24.20 -3.78 13.31
CA PHE A 24 -23.40 -4.82 12.63
C PHE A 24 -23.31 -4.66 11.10
N PHE A 25 -24.11 -3.80 10.48
CA PHE A 25 -24.16 -3.69 9.01
C PHE A 25 -23.36 -2.52 8.42
N SER A 26 -22.62 -1.75 9.24
CA SER A 26 -21.65 -0.79 8.71
C SER A 26 -20.31 -1.48 8.39
N SER A 27 -20.35 -2.51 7.54
CA SER A 27 -19.14 -2.96 6.85
C SER A 27 -18.82 -1.95 5.77
N CYS A 28 -17.96 -0.99 6.09
CA CYS A 28 -17.45 -0.02 5.14
C CYS A 28 -16.48 -0.76 4.20
N ASP A 29 -17.02 -1.29 3.11
CA ASP A 29 -16.22 -1.83 2.00
C ASP A 29 -15.46 -0.66 1.36
N LYS A 30 -14.21 -0.44 1.79
CA LYS A 30 -13.32 0.46 1.08
C LYS A 30 -13.00 -0.17 -0.27
N GLU A 31 -13.36 0.54 -1.34
CA GLU A 31 -12.95 0.20 -2.69
C GLU A 31 -11.42 0.29 -2.78
N LEU A 32 -10.81 -0.67 -3.46
CA LEU A 32 -9.37 -0.65 -3.68
C LEU A 32 -9.02 0.54 -4.59
N PRO A 33 -7.88 1.21 -4.38
CA PRO A 33 -7.43 2.22 -5.31
C PRO A 33 -7.25 1.62 -6.70
N ALA A 34 -7.51 2.44 -7.72
CA ALA A 34 -7.21 2.07 -9.09
C ALA A 34 -5.70 1.77 -9.24
N PRO A 35 -5.32 0.87 -10.17
CA PRO A 35 -3.92 0.64 -10.45
C PRO A 35 -3.22 1.94 -10.85
N GLU A 36 -2.02 2.14 -10.33
CA GLU A 36 -1.24 3.34 -10.51
C GLU A 36 -0.02 3.06 -11.39
N LYS A 37 0.17 3.86 -12.44
CA LYS A 37 1.41 3.89 -13.21
C LYS A 37 2.25 5.08 -12.77
N VAL A 38 3.47 4.83 -12.34
CA VAL A 38 4.46 5.85 -11.97
C VAL A 38 5.48 5.95 -13.09
N GLU A 39 5.54 7.08 -13.77
CA GLU A 39 6.44 7.32 -14.91
C GLU A 39 7.64 8.19 -14.51
N ASN A 40 8.59 8.33 -15.42
CA ASN A 40 9.76 9.21 -15.29
C ASN A 40 10.66 8.89 -14.10
N ILE A 41 10.80 7.61 -13.75
CA ILE A 41 11.68 7.18 -12.68
C ILE A 41 13.13 7.22 -13.19
N VAL A 42 13.97 7.96 -12.47
CA VAL A 42 15.40 8.13 -12.77
C VAL A 42 16.27 7.25 -11.88
N ARG A 43 15.86 7.08 -10.61
CA ARG A 43 16.57 6.23 -9.65
C ARG A 43 15.59 5.52 -8.73
N ILE A 44 15.96 4.31 -8.32
CA ILE A 44 15.19 3.48 -7.38
C ILE A 44 16.06 3.19 -6.17
N PHE A 45 15.56 3.52 -4.99
CA PHE A 45 16.19 3.22 -3.71
C PHE A 45 15.41 2.12 -3.01
N MET A 46 16.04 0.97 -2.77
CA MET A 46 15.44 -0.13 -2.02
C MET A 46 15.85 -0.01 -0.55
N HIS A 47 14.91 0.29 0.36
CA HIS A 47 15.21 0.37 1.80
C HIS A 47 15.16 -1.02 2.45
N GLU A 48 14.12 -1.78 2.14
CA GLU A 48 13.84 -3.13 2.65
C GLU A 48 12.80 -3.77 1.71
N PRO A 49 12.60 -5.10 1.73
CA PRO A 49 11.54 -5.72 0.93
C PRO A 49 10.18 -5.03 1.15
N GLY A 50 9.57 -4.54 0.07
CA GLY A 50 8.31 -3.80 0.11
C GLY A 50 8.41 -2.32 0.48
N ARG A 51 9.62 -1.76 0.62
CA ARG A 51 9.80 -0.32 0.85
C ARG A 51 10.83 0.26 -0.12
N TYR A 52 10.33 1.13 -0.99
CA TYR A 52 11.11 1.73 -2.07
C TYR A 52 10.93 3.25 -2.08
N SER A 53 11.94 3.98 -2.52
CA SER A 53 11.81 5.39 -2.91
C SER A 53 12.16 5.56 -4.37
N PHE A 54 11.31 6.24 -5.12
CA PHE A 54 11.56 6.58 -6.51
C PHE A 54 11.93 8.05 -6.61
N MET A 55 13.03 8.33 -7.28
CA MET A 55 13.37 9.65 -7.76
C MET A 55 12.71 9.85 -9.11
N ILE A 56 11.69 10.70 -9.16
CA ILE A 56 10.83 10.93 -10.32
C ILE A 56 11.18 12.30 -10.90
N GLN A 57 11.49 12.35 -12.18
CA GLN A 57 11.68 13.61 -12.90
C GLN A 57 10.31 14.16 -13.31
N LEU A 58 10.03 15.42 -12.97
CA LEU A 58 8.84 16.10 -13.45
C LEU A 58 9.05 16.46 -14.93
N SER A 59 8.07 16.12 -15.77
CA SER A 59 8.17 16.17 -17.24
C SER A 59 8.90 17.40 -17.77
N ASP A 60 9.94 17.16 -18.57
CA ASP A 60 10.78 18.17 -19.24
C ASP A 60 11.40 19.24 -18.33
N SER A 61 11.56 18.94 -17.04
CA SER A 61 12.24 19.81 -16.08
C SER A 61 13.47 19.14 -15.47
N ASP A 62 14.41 19.97 -15.00
CA ASP A 62 15.53 19.54 -14.17
C ASP A 62 15.11 19.29 -12.70
N VAL A 63 13.80 19.30 -12.43
CA VAL A 63 13.26 19.11 -11.09
C VAL A 63 12.94 17.63 -10.88
N VAL A 64 13.53 17.07 -9.83
CA VAL A 64 13.23 15.73 -9.35
C VAL A 64 12.46 15.79 -8.03
N THR A 65 11.50 14.89 -7.88
CA THR A 65 10.80 14.65 -6.61
C THR A 65 11.09 13.24 -6.12
N MET A 66 11.05 13.05 -4.81
CA MET A 66 11.23 11.73 -4.21
C MET A 66 9.89 11.26 -3.66
N ARG A 67 9.45 10.07 -4.08
CA ARG A 67 8.24 9.44 -3.57
C ARG A 67 8.59 8.10 -2.93
N THR A 68 8.28 7.97 -1.64
CA THR A 68 8.49 6.74 -0.88
C THR A 68 7.19 5.94 -0.83
N PHE A 69 7.31 4.64 -1.11
CA PHE A 69 6.24 3.67 -1.08
C PHE A 69 6.53 2.64 0.00
N ARG A 70 5.50 2.33 0.80
CA ARG A 70 5.51 1.22 1.74
C ARG A 70 4.36 0.29 1.37
N LEU A 71 4.73 -0.86 0.84
CA LEU A 71 3.82 -1.84 0.28
C LEU A 71 3.58 -2.93 1.33
N PHE A 72 2.33 -3.33 1.52
CA PHE A 72 1.95 -4.40 2.45
C PHE A 72 1.73 -5.70 1.70
N ASN A 73 2.21 -6.82 2.24
CA ASN A 73 2.11 -8.16 1.63
C ASN A 73 2.44 -8.13 0.12
N CYS A 74 3.58 -7.51 -0.21
CA CYS A 74 3.87 -7.16 -1.58
C CYS A 74 4.61 -8.26 -2.35
N GLU A 75 4.34 -8.32 -3.64
CA GLU A 75 5.13 -9.05 -4.62
C GLU A 75 5.71 -8.05 -5.61
N THR A 76 7.04 -7.91 -5.63
CA THR A 76 7.75 -7.02 -6.55
C THR A 76 8.44 -7.84 -7.63
N ARG A 77 8.18 -7.53 -8.89
CA ARG A 77 8.87 -8.10 -10.05
C ARG A 77 9.70 -7.03 -10.72
N PHE A 78 10.95 -7.36 -11.03
CA PHE A 78 11.85 -6.50 -11.81
C PHE A 78 11.87 -7.00 -13.25
N ILE A 79 11.46 -6.15 -14.18
CA ILE A 79 11.36 -6.44 -15.61
C ILE A 79 12.42 -5.61 -16.30
N LEU A 80 13.37 -6.28 -16.97
CA LEU A 80 14.55 -5.66 -17.57
C LEU A 80 14.29 -5.34 -19.04
N ASP A 81 13.29 -4.51 -19.32
CA ASP A 81 12.79 -4.24 -20.67
C ASP A 81 12.94 -2.79 -21.12
N VAL A 82 13.38 -1.88 -20.24
CA VAL A 82 13.51 -0.46 -20.58
C VAL A 82 14.89 -0.17 -21.18
N PRO A 83 14.99 0.42 -22.38
CA PRO A 83 16.26 0.86 -22.96
C PRO A 83 16.98 1.92 -22.10
N GLN A 84 18.32 1.93 -22.10
CA GLN A 84 19.14 2.82 -21.25
C GLN A 84 18.93 4.32 -21.48
N ASP A 85 18.39 4.70 -22.63
CA ASP A 85 18.07 6.08 -23.03
C ASP A 85 16.63 6.50 -22.69
N GLU A 86 15.80 5.56 -22.23
CA GLU A 86 14.43 5.83 -21.80
C GLU A 86 14.32 6.01 -20.28
N LYS A 87 13.16 6.43 -19.78
CA LYS A 87 12.91 6.54 -18.34
C LYS A 87 12.27 5.26 -17.82
N MET A 88 12.72 4.81 -16.65
CA MET A 88 12.10 3.69 -15.95
C MET A 88 10.69 4.06 -15.49
N TRP A 89 9.89 3.04 -15.21
CA TRP A 89 8.52 3.23 -14.73
C TRP A 89 8.08 2.04 -13.88
N ALA A 90 7.01 2.26 -13.13
CA ALA A 90 6.43 1.25 -12.25
C ALA A 90 4.93 1.13 -12.48
N TYR A 91 4.41 -0.09 -12.36
CA TYR A 91 2.98 -0.34 -12.28
C TYR A 91 2.65 -0.96 -10.92
N ILE A 92 1.76 -0.31 -10.18
CA ILE A 92 1.38 -0.67 -8.81
C ILE A 92 -0.10 -1.05 -8.84
N GLN A 93 -0.42 -2.25 -8.38
CA GLN A 93 -1.80 -2.73 -8.31
C GLN A 93 -2.07 -3.40 -6.97
N GLU A 94 -3.16 -3.00 -6.32
CA GLU A 94 -3.66 -3.65 -5.13
C GLU A 94 -4.77 -4.64 -5.51
N LYS A 95 -4.76 -5.84 -4.92
CA LYS A 95 -5.82 -6.85 -5.10
C LYS A 95 -6.19 -7.50 -3.78
N GLY A 96 -7.41 -8.02 -3.73
CA GLY A 96 -7.96 -8.74 -2.58
C GLY A 96 -8.63 -7.81 -1.57
N LYS A 97 -9.34 -8.40 -0.61
CA LYS A 97 -9.96 -7.68 0.50
C LYS A 97 -9.60 -8.37 1.82
N GLY A 98 -9.45 -7.58 2.88
CA GLY A 98 -9.17 -8.11 4.21
C GLY A 98 -7.85 -8.91 4.26
N PRO A 99 -7.84 -10.15 4.80
CA PRO A 99 -6.62 -10.95 4.97
C PRO A 99 -5.89 -11.31 3.67
N GLU A 100 -6.60 -11.30 2.54
CA GLU A 100 -6.06 -11.66 1.23
C GLU A 100 -5.48 -10.45 0.46
N TYR A 101 -5.49 -9.27 1.08
CA TYR A 101 -4.95 -8.06 0.48
C TYR A 101 -3.45 -8.22 0.16
N ARG A 102 -3.09 -7.91 -1.09
CA ARG A 102 -1.73 -7.92 -1.63
C ARG A 102 -1.49 -6.75 -2.56
N THR A 103 -0.27 -6.23 -2.53
CA THR A 103 0.19 -5.22 -3.49
C THR A 103 1.18 -5.84 -4.50
N PHE A 104 0.85 -5.78 -5.78
CA PHE A 104 1.70 -6.22 -6.88
C PHE A 104 2.41 -5.01 -7.46
N VAL A 105 3.72 -5.11 -7.64
CA VAL A 105 4.53 -4.05 -8.24
C VAL A 105 5.41 -4.62 -9.34
N ASP A 106 5.21 -4.11 -10.54
CA ASP A 106 6.06 -4.37 -11.68
C ASP A 106 6.96 -3.16 -11.90
N LEU A 107 8.26 -3.34 -11.69
CA LEU A 107 9.30 -2.33 -11.91
C LEU A 107 9.98 -2.61 -13.24
N HIS A 108 9.74 -1.74 -14.20
CA HIS A 108 10.35 -1.77 -15.52
C HIS A 108 11.62 -0.92 -15.47
N ILE A 109 12.77 -1.59 -15.51
CA ILE A 109 14.10 -1.00 -15.29
C ILE A 109 15.06 -1.41 -16.42
N HIS A 110 16.20 -0.74 -16.53
CA HIS A 110 17.19 -1.11 -17.54
C HIS A 110 18.04 -2.30 -17.08
N SER A 111 18.43 -2.30 -15.81
CA SER A 111 19.26 -3.31 -15.18
C SER A 111 18.99 -3.38 -13.68
N VAL A 112 19.22 -4.55 -13.08
CA VAL A 112 19.22 -4.68 -11.60
C VAL A 112 20.24 -3.77 -10.91
N ARG A 113 21.25 -3.29 -11.65
CA ARG A 113 22.28 -2.36 -11.17
C ARG A 113 21.78 -0.92 -10.99
N ASP A 114 20.61 -0.59 -11.54
CA ASP A 114 20.01 0.75 -11.42
C ASP A 114 19.35 0.98 -10.05
N MET A 115 19.21 -0.10 -9.27
CA MET A 115 18.79 -0.01 -7.89
C MET A 115 19.94 0.44 -7.02
N GLU A 116 19.65 1.39 -6.14
CA GLU A 116 20.56 1.82 -5.09
C GLU A 116 20.09 1.25 -3.74
N GLY A 117 21.05 0.81 -2.95
CA GLY A 117 20.79 0.44 -1.57
C GLY A 117 20.55 1.67 -0.71
N ALA A 118 19.56 1.62 0.18
CA ALA A 118 19.21 2.70 1.08
C ALA A 118 19.16 2.24 2.54
N GLY A 119 19.45 3.18 3.43
CA GLY A 119 19.32 2.98 4.88
C GLY A 119 17.86 2.96 5.32
N TRP A 120 17.62 2.31 6.45
CA TRP A 120 16.37 2.37 7.19
C TRP A 120 16.66 2.45 8.69
N ASP A 121 15.85 3.22 9.40
CA ASP A 121 15.90 3.34 10.85
C ASP A 121 14.46 3.25 11.38
N HIS A 122 14.19 2.22 12.18
CA HIS A 122 12.91 1.99 12.86
C HIS A 122 13.04 2.25 14.38
N GLY A 123 14.07 2.98 14.80
CA GLY A 123 14.35 3.31 16.19
C GLY A 123 14.64 2.07 17.02
N LYS A 124 13.83 1.83 18.06
CA LYS A 124 14.01 0.68 18.96
C LYS A 124 13.84 -0.68 18.28
N PHE A 125 13.27 -0.71 17.09
CA PHE A 125 13.03 -1.93 16.32
C PHE A 125 14.16 -2.25 15.31
N GLY A 126 15.24 -1.47 15.32
CA GLY A 126 16.44 -1.73 14.54
C GLY A 126 16.67 -0.70 13.44
N ARG A 127 17.85 -0.81 12.84
CA ARG A 127 18.30 -0.01 11.70
C ARG A 127 19.18 -0.88 10.81
N GLY A 128 19.25 -0.54 9.54
CA GLY A 128 20.07 -1.26 8.57
C GLY A 128 20.26 -0.51 7.29
N GLN A 129 20.97 -1.14 6.36
CA GLN A 129 21.20 -0.65 5.01
C GLN A 129 21.16 -1.85 4.07
N THR A 130 20.55 -1.67 2.92
CA THR A 130 20.63 -2.64 1.83
C THR A 130 21.89 -2.41 1.03
N HIS A 131 22.52 -3.50 0.60
CA HIS A 131 23.64 -3.49 -0.32
C HIS A 131 23.24 -4.25 -1.57
N ILE A 132 23.50 -3.64 -2.72
CA ILE A 132 23.27 -4.27 -4.01
C ILE A 132 24.48 -5.16 -4.31
N ILE A 133 24.23 -6.46 -4.50
CA ILE A 133 25.28 -7.43 -4.82
C ILE A 133 25.62 -7.27 -6.31
N GLN A 134 26.91 -7.07 -6.60
CA GLN A 134 27.43 -6.80 -7.95
C GLN A 134 27.71 -8.07 -8.76
#